data_AF-A0A6P0YUQ2-F1
#
_entry.id   AF-A0A6P0YUQ2-F1
#
_cell.length_a   1.000
_cell.length_b   1.000
_cell.length_c   1.000
_cell.angle_alpha   90.00
_cell.angle_beta   90.00
_cell.angle_gamma   90.00
#
_symmetry.space_group_name_H-M   'P 1'
#
loop_
_entity.id
_entity.type
_entity.pdbx_description
1 polymer ?
#
loop_
_entity_poly.entity_id
_entity_poly.type
_entity_poly.pdbx_seq_one_letter_code
_entity_poly.pdbx_strand_id
1 'polypeptide(L)'
;MMSQLKLKRSRQRDRHPVNPTFAAWSTPEKAFTKISRTLSKPSNRWLIALPLAVVIVGLFSLSASAQEDALTPDYVQGVLNAIWITIAAILVIFMNAGFGMLETGFCRQKNAVNILSKNLIVFALATIAYWALGFSFMFGANGNGFIGAGGFFLSSTDAATYGLDPFPAGLPISVSFLFQVAFAATAATIVSGAVA
;
A
#
# COMPACT_ATOMS: atom_id res chain seq x y z
N MET A 1 67.06 -20.07 -48.87
CA MET A 1 67.00 -21.31 -48.05
C MET A 1 66.31 -20.95 -46.74
N MET A 2 65.23 -21.67 -46.42
CA MET A 2 64.14 -21.34 -45.49
C MET A 2 64.56 -20.85 -44.10
N SER A 3 64.19 -19.61 -43.76
CA SER A 3 64.10 -19.13 -42.38
C SER A 3 62.74 -19.55 -41.81
N GLN A 4 62.74 -20.60 -41.01
CA GLN A 4 61.57 -21.15 -40.35
C GLN A 4 61.06 -20.17 -39.29
N LEU A 5 59.96 -19.48 -39.62
CA LEU A 5 59.08 -18.76 -38.70
C LEU A 5 58.66 -19.68 -37.55
N LYS A 6 59.29 -19.53 -36.39
CA LYS A 6 58.83 -20.14 -35.14
C LYS A 6 57.54 -19.46 -34.69
N LEU A 7 56.41 -20.01 -35.12
CA LEU A 7 55.08 -19.74 -34.56
C LEU A 7 55.11 -19.99 -33.04
N LYS A 8 55.10 -18.89 -32.29
CA LYS A 8 54.98 -18.87 -30.83
C LYS A 8 53.67 -19.56 -30.44
N ARG A 9 53.79 -20.66 -29.69
CA ARG A 9 52.69 -21.46 -29.13
C ARG A 9 51.54 -20.58 -28.66
N SER A 10 50.34 -20.90 -29.16
CA SER A 10 49.08 -20.31 -28.78
C SER A 10 48.84 -20.45 -27.27
N ARG A 11 48.29 -19.38 -26.71
CA ARG A 11 47.84 -19.19 -25.33
C ARG A 11 47.27 -20.47 -24.70
N GLN A 12 47.96 -20.98 -23.68
CA GLN A 12 47.31 -21.76 -22.63
C GLN A 12 46.28 -20.83 -21.99
N ARG A 13 45.00 -21.12 -22.25
CA ARG A 13 43.88 -20.41 -21.62
C ARG A 13 43.82 -20.90 -20.18
N ASP A 14 44.24 -20.06 -19.25
CA ASP A 14 44.05 -20.30 -17.82
C ASP A 14 42.56 -20.54 -17.58
N ARG A 15 42.20 -21.79 -17.30
CA ARG A 15 40.86 -22.14 -16.85
C ARG A 15 40.78 -21.67 -15.42
N HIS A 16 40.19 -20.49 -15.20
CA HIS A 16 39.79 -20.06 -13.87
C HIS A 16 39.00 -21.21 -13.20
N PRO A 17 39.29 -21.55 -11.92
CA PRO A 17 38.48 -22.50 -11.20
C PRO A 17 37.05 -21.93 -11.12
N VAL A 18 36.10 -22.63 -11.72
CA VAL A 18 34.68 -22.26 -11.69
C VAL A 18 34.26 -22.24 -10.22
N ASN A 19 33.84 -21.07 -9.74
CA ASN A 19 33.44 -20.83 -8.36
C ASN A 19 32.39 -21.88 -7.95
N PRO A 20 32.61 -22.69 -6.90
CA PRO A 20 31.75 -23.84 -6.58
C PRO A 20 30.31 -23.45 -6.24
N THR A 21 30.06 -22.18 -5.92
CA THR A 21 28.73 -21.60 -5.70
C THR A 21 27.86 -21.54 -6.96
N PHE A 22 28.45 -21.35 -8.15
CA PHE A 22 27.70 -21.31 -9.42
C PHE A 22 27.45 -22.70 -10.02
N ALA A 23 28.26 -23.71 -9.66
CA ALA A 23 28.08 -25.10 -10.11
C ALA A 23 26.87 -25.79 -9.45
N ALA A 24 26.31 -25.22 -8.37
CA ALA A 24 25.15 -25.79 -7.68
C ALA A 24 23.81 -25.59 -8.43
N TRP A 25 23.76 -24.61 -9.35
CA TRP A 25 22.55 -24.25 -10.10
C TRP A 25 22.58 -24.72 -11.57
N SER A 26 23.71 -25.26 -12.04
CA SER A 26 23.87 -25.71 -13.42
C SER A 26 23.21 -27.06 -13.71
N THR A 27 22.76 -27.78 -12.69
CA THR A 27 22.03 -29.04 -12.83
C THR A 27 20.63 -28.88 -12.22
N PRO A 28 19.54 -28.89 -13.02
CA PRO A 28 18.19 -28.68 -12.51
C PRO A 28 17.84 -29.68 -11.39
N GLU A 29 18.35 -30.91 -11.49
CA GLU A 29 18.12 -31.99 -10.52
C GLU A 29 18.57 -31.64 -9.07
N LYS A 30 19.69 -30.93 -8.91
CA LYS A 30 20.20 -30.52 -7.58
C LYS A 30 19.43 -29.34 -6.99
N ALA A 31 18.91 -28.45 -7.84
CA ALA A 31 18.05 -27.35 -7.42
C ALA A 31 16.69 -27.87 -6.94
N PHE A 32 16.07 -28.79 -7.70
CA PHE A 32 14.80 -29.42 -7.34
C PHE A 32 14.89 -30.21 -6.02
N THR A 33 15.95 -30.99 -5.82
CA THR A 33 16.14 -31.77 -4.58
C THR A 33 16.42 -30.90 -3.35
N LYS A 34 17.07 -29.74 -3.52
CA LYS A 34 17.29 -28.78 -2.44
C LYS A 34 16.00 -28.03 -2.07
N ILE A 35 15.19 -27.66 -3.06
CA ILE A 35 13.88 -27.05 -2.86
C ILE A 35 12.92 -28.03 -2.19
N SER A 36 12.87 -29.28 -2.65
CA SER A 36 12.01 -30.31 -2.04
C SER A 36 12.39 -30.62 -0.59
N ARG A 37 13.68 -30.69 -0.27
CA ARG A 37 14.16 -30.86 1.12
C ARG A 37 13.90 -29.65 2.02
N THR A 38 13.86 -28.46 1.46
CA THR A 38 13.56 -27.23 2.22
C THR A 38 12.05 -27.13 2.49
N LEU A 39 11.23 -27.56 1.54
CA LEU A 39 9.77 -27.66 1.69
C LEU A 39 9.33 -28.81 2.62
N SER A 40 10.10 -29.90 2.72
CA SER A 40 9.73 -31.06 3.55
C SER A 40 9.95 -30.87 5.05
N LYS A 41 10.55 -29.75 5.48
CA LYS A 41 10.75 -29.42 6.89
C LYS A 41 9.81 -28.26 7.26
N PRO A 42 8.56 -28.53 7.64
CA PRO A 42 7.67 -27.46 8.09
C PRO A 42 8.28 -26.87 9.36
N SER A 43 8.86 -25.68 9.25
CA SER A 43 9.27 -24.93 10.43
C SER A 43 8.00 -24.47 11.17
N ASN A 44 8.06 -24.34 12.50
CA ASN A 44 6.91 -24.00 13.34
C ASN A 44 6.15 -22.73 12.89
N ARG A 45 6.78 -21.87 12.07
CA ARG A 45 6.16 -20.68 11.46
C ARG A 45 5.12 -21.02 10.39
N TRP A 46 5.32 -22.09 9.60
CA TRP A 46 4.37 -22.53 8.57
C TRP A 46 3.10 -23.14 9.17
N LEU A 47 3.21 -23.81 10.32
CA LEU A 47 2.08 -24.39 11.05
C LEU A 47 1.14 -23.32 11.61
N ILE A 48 1.63 -22.10 11.86
CA ILE A 48 0.83 -20.96 12.31
C ILE A 48 0.33 -20.13 11.11
N ALA A 49 1.16 -19.97 10.08
CA ALA A 49 0.83 -19.14 8.92
C ALA A 49 -0.30 -19.72 8.04
N LEU A 50 -0.33 -21.04 7.84
CA LEU A 50 -1.35 -21.70 7.02
C LEU A 50 -2.78 -21.57 7.60
N PRO A 51 -3.05 -21.91 8.88
CA PRO A 51 -4.38 -21.73 9.44
C PRO A 51 -4.78 -20.25 9.53
N LEU A 52 -3.84 -19.34 9.81
CA LEU A 52 -4.12 -17.91 9.81
C LEU A 52 -4.53 -17.41 8.41
N ALA A 53 -3.84 -17.85 7.36
CA ALA A 53 -4.20 -17.52 5.99
C ALA A 53 -5.57 -18.08 5.59
N VAL A 54 -5.89 -19.32 6.00
CA VAL A 54 -7.20 -19.94 5.76
C VAL A 54 -8.31 -19.21 6.51
N VAL A 55 -8.07 -18.77 7.74
CA VAL A 55 -9.02 -17.96 8.52
C VAL A 55 -9.24 -16.60 7.86
N ILE A 56 -8.18 -15.92 7.40
CA ILE A 56 -8.30 -14.65 6.67
C ILE A 56 -9.11 -14.84 5.38
N VAL A 57 -8.78 -15.85 4.57
CA VAL A 57 -9.49 -16.12 3.31
C VAL A 57 -10.95 -16.53 3.57
N GLY A 58 -11.21 -17.33 4.61
CA GLY A 58 -12.55 -17.74 5.01
C GLY A 58 -13.43 -16.57 5.49
N LEU A 59 -12.87 -15.67 6.31
CA LEU A 59 -13.54 -14.46 6.77
C LEU A 59 -13.87 -13.51 5.61
N PHE A 60 -12.95 -13.35 4.65
CA PHE A 60 -13.20 -12.57 3.45
C PHE A 60 -14.25 -13.21 2.53
N SER A 61 -14.26 -14.55 2.42
CA SER A 61 -15.21 -15.27 1.57
C SER A 61 -16.64 -15.23 2.12
N LEU A 62 -16.82 -15.25 3.45
CA LEU A 62 -18.15 -15.10 4.08
C LEU A 62 -18.77 -13.72 3.81
N SER A 63 -17.94 -12.68 3.76
CA SER A 63 -18.39 -11.31 3.49
C SER A 63 -18.84 -11.14 2.03
N ALA A 64 -18.30 -11.92 1.10
CA ALA A 64 -18.63 -11.86 -0.31
C ALA A 64 -19.98 -12.51 -0.67
N SER A 65 -20.47 -13.47 0.13
CA SER A 65 -21.70 -14.21 -0.15
C SER A 65 -23.00 -13.55 0.33
N ALA A 66 -22.94 -12.40 1.00
CA ALA A 66 -24.10 -11.75 1.62
C ALA A 66 -24.80 -10.67 0.76
N GLN A 67 -24.39 -10.49 -0.50
CA GLN A 67 -24.95 -9.46 -1.37
C GLN A 67 -26.24 -9.94 -2.05
N GLU A 68 -27.40 -9.65 -1.46
CA GLU A 68 -28.75 -9.94 -2.02
C GLU A 68 -29.40 -8.71 -2.70
N ASP A 69 -28.63 -7.69 -3.13
CA ASP A 69 -29.19 -6.54 -3.82
C ASP A 69 -29.43 -6.80 -5.31
N ALA A 70 -30.63 -6.45 -5.78
CA ALA A 70 -31.00 -6.52 -7.19
C ALA A 70 -30.09 -5.60 -8.03
N LEU A 71 -29.49 -6.16 -9.08
CA LEU A 71 -28.56 -5.45 -9.97
C LEU A 71 -29.30 -4.44 -10.86
N THR A 72 -29.62 -3.26 -10.32
CA THR A 72 -30.18 -2.15 -11.10
C THR A 72 -29.06 -1.38 -11.83
N PRO A 73 -29.35 -0.74 -12.97
CA PRO A 73 -28.35 0.08 -13.68
C PRO A 73 -27.75 1.18 -12.79
N ASP A 74 -28.56 1.82 -11.95
CA ASP A 74 -28.12 2.87 -11.02
C ASP A 74 -27.15 2.32 -9.95
N TYR A 75 -27.41 1.11 -9.46
CA TYR A 75 -26.52 0.44 -8.51
C TYR A 75 -25.14 0.17 -9.10
N VAL A 76 -25.11 -0.37 -10.33
CA VAL A 76 -23.85 -0.63 -11.04
C VAL A 76 -23.06 0.66 -11.24
N GLN A 77 -23.72 1.75 -11.62
CA GLN A 77 -23.07 3.06 -11.75
C GLN A 77 -22.51 3.57 -10.41
N GLY A 78 -23.27 3.45 -9.33
CA GLY A 78 -22.81 3.81 -7.97
C GLY A 78 -21.55 3.04 -7.56
N VAL A 79 -21.50 1.73 -7.83
CA VAL A 79 -20.31 0.90 -7.57
C VAL A 79 -19.11 1.35 -8.41
N LEU A 80 -19.30 1.60 -9.71
CA LEU A 80 -18.23 2.09 -10.58
C LEU A 80 -17.65 3.43 -10.09
N ASN A 81 -18.53 4.36 -9.68
CA ASN A 81 -18.12 5.64 -9.10
C ASN A 81 -17.32 5.43 -7.80
N ALA A 82 -17.80 4.56 -6.90
CA ALA A 82 -17.11 4.24 -5.66
C ALA A 82 -15.71 3.63 -5.91
N ILE A 83 -15.58 2.73 -6.89
CA ILE A 83 -14.29 2.15 -7.28
C ILE A 83 -13.35 3.24 -7.80
N TRP A 84 -13.83 4.10 -8.70
CA TRP A 84 -13.04 5.20 -9.24
C TRP A 84 -12.51 6.13 -8.15
N ILE A 85 -13.37 6.56 -7.23
CA ILE A 85 -12.99 7.42 -6.12
C ILE A 85 -12.04 6.71 -5.15
N THR A 86 -12.21 5.41 -4.92
CA THR A 86 -11.29 4.63 -4.08
C THR A 86 -9.89 4.58 -4.70
N ILE A 87 -9.79 4.35 -6.02
CA ILE A 87 -8.51 4.38 -6.74
C ILE A 87 -7.90 5.78 -6.66
N ALA A 88 -8.70 6.83 -6.91
CA ALA A 88 -8.24 8.21 -6.80
C ALA A 88 -7.71 8.53 -5.39
N ALA A 89 -8.39 8.07 -4.35
CA ALA A 89 -7.98 8.25 -2.97
C ALA A 89 -6.64 7.55 -2.66
N ILE A 90 -6.42 6.34 -3.18
CA ILE A 90 -5.13 5.64 -3.06
C ILE A 90 -4.02 6.48 -3.72
N LEU A 91 -4.24 7.01 -4.92
CA LEU A 91 -3.27 7.87 -5.60
C LEU A 91 -2.91 9.11 -4.77
N VAL A 92 -3.88 9.72 -4.09
CA VAL A 92 -3.64 10.85 -3.18
C VAL A 92 -2.88 10.41 -1.93
N ILE A 93 -3.14 9.23 -1.37
CA ILE A 93 -2.35 8.71 -0.25
C ILE A 93 -0.87 8.55 -0.63
N PHE A 94 -0.58 8.09 -1.87
CA PHE A 94 0.79 8.01 -2.38
C PHE A 94 1.49 9.37 -2.46
N MET A 95 0.75 10.48 -2.59
CA MET A 95 1.32 11.82 -2.54
C MET A 95 1.95 12.14 -1.17
N ASN A 96 1.39 11.61 -0.07
CA ASN A 96 2.00 11.77 1.26
C ASN A 96 3.38 11.11 1.34
N ALA A 97 3.51 9.89 0.80
CA ALA A 97 4.81 9.23 0.69
C ALA A 97 5.76 9.98 -0.25
N GLY A 98 5.22 10.57 -1.34
CA GLY A 98 5.96 11.44 -2.25
C GLY A 98 6.59 12.64 -1.54
N PHE A 99 5.82 13.37 -0.73
CA PHE A 99 6.33 14.53 0.03
C PHE A 99 7.42 14.13 1.03
N GLY A 100 7.25 13.01 1.74
CA GLY A 100 8.30 12.50 2.64
C GLY A 100 9.62 12.20 1.92
N MET A 101 9.56 11.67 0.69
CA MET A 101 10.75 11.45 -0.13
C MET A 101 11.39 12.76 -0.61
N LEU A 102 10.60 13.77 -0.96
CA LEU A 102 11.10 15.08 -1.37
C LEU A 102 11.80 15.81 -0.21
N GLU A 103 11.17 15.87 0.97
CA GLU A 103 11.77 16.46 2.19
C GLU A 103 13.07 15.76 2.57
N THR A 104 13.09 14.42 2.47
CA THR A 104 14.28 13.62 2.75
C THR A 104 15.38 13.83 1.71
N GLY A 105 15.02 14.11 0.46
CA GLY A 105 15.96 14.39 -0.63
C GLY A 105 16.76 15.68 -0.44
N PHE A 106 16.18 16.68 0.23
CA PHE A 106 16.85 17.95 0.55
C PHE A 106 17.61 17.92 1.88
N CYS A 107 17.36 16.92 2.73
CA CYS A 107 18.03 16.81 4.03
C CYS A 107 19.39 16.07 3.93
N ARG A 108 20.26 16.30 4.91
CA ARG A 108 21.51 15.52 5.03
C ARG A 108 21.19 14.06 5.34
N GLN A 109 21.91 13.13 4.70
CA GLN A 109 21.71 11.68 4.84
C GLN A 109 21.64 11.18 6.29
N LYS A 110 22.43 11.77 7.21
CA LYS A 110 22.40 11.41 8.64
C LYS A 110 21.07 11.68 9.34
N ASN A 111 20.24 12.55 8.77
CA ASN A 111 18.94 12.94 9.33
C ASN A 111 17.76 12.34 8.55
N ALA A 112 18.01 11.62 7.46
CA ALA A 112 16.98 11.10 6.56
C ALA A 112 15.92 10.25 7.27
N VAL A 113 16.35 9.35 8.16
CA VAL A 113 15.44 8.50 8.94
C VAL A 113 14.53 9.34 9.84
N ASN A 114 15.08 10.38 10.48
CA ASN A 114 14.29 11.23 11.38
C ASN A 114 13.25 12.06 10.63
N ILE A 115 13.56 12.52 9.42
CA ILE A 115 12.61 13.25 8.57
C ILE A 115 11.50 12.32 8.06
N LEU A 116 11.85 11.13 7.55
CA LEU A 116 10.86 10.15 7.11
C LEU A 116 9.93 9.71 8.25
N SER A 117 10.47 9.47 9.45
CA SER A 117 9.66 9.10 10.61
C SER A 117 8.67 10.20 11.01
N LYS A 118 9.09 11.48 10.97
CA LYS A 118 8.18 12.60 11.23
C LYS A 118 7.04 12.65 10.21
N ASN A 119 7.36 12.48 8.93
CA ASN A 119 6.35 12.51 7.87
C ASN A 119 5.30 11.40 8.05
N LEU A 120 5.74 10.19 8.43
CA LEU A 120 4.83 9.07 8.73
C LEU A 120 3.96 9.33 9.96
N ILE A 121 4.53 9.87 11.04
CA ILE A 121 3.80 10.18 12.28
C ILE A 121 2.75 11.27 12.02
N VAL A 122 3.09 12.31 11.25
CA VAL A 122 2.15 13.38 10.88
C VAL A 122 0.99 12.81 10.07
N PHE A 123 1.24 11.92 9.11
CA PHE A 123 0.18 11.27 8.35
C PHE A 123 -0.77 10.43 9.24
N ALA A 124 -0.21 9.66 10.18
CA ALA A 124 -1.00 8.87 11.12
C ALA A 124 -1.86 9.74 12.06
N LEU A 125 -1.26 10.79 12.63
CA LEU A 125 -1.97 11.73 13.51
C LEU A 125 -3.05 12.50 12.75
N ALA A 126 -2.77 12.94 11.52
CA ALA A 126 -3.76 13.62 10.68
C ALA A 126 -4.96 12.70 10.37
N THR A 127 -4.69 11.43 10.09
CA THR A 127 -5.76 10.43 9.84
C THR A 127 -6.65 10.25 11.06
N ILE A 128 -6.06 10.10 12.26
CA ILE A 128 -6.80 9.93 13.52
C ILE A 128 -7.57 11.20 13.88
N ALA A 129 -6.95 12.37 13.75
CA ALA A 129 -7.60 13.65 14.05
C ALA A 129 -8.77 13.93 13.09
N TYR A 130 -8.60 13.61 11.81
CA TYR A 130 -9.64 13.75 10.81
C TYR A 130 -10.79 12.76 11.02
N TRP A 131 -10.49 11.52 11.44
CA TRP A 131 -11.49 10.54 11.86
C TRP A 131 -12.30 11.01 13.08
N ALA A 132 -11.63 11.54 14.10
CA ALA A 132 -12.30 11.94 15.34
C ALA A 132 -13.21 13.16 15.14
N LEU A 133 -12.69 14.21 14.51
CA LEU A 133 -13.34 15.53 14.45
C LEU A 133 -13.45 16.10 13.04
N GLY A 134 -12.42 15.91 12.19
CA GLY A 134 -12.32 16.60 10.90
C GLY A 134 -13.46 16.28 9.93
N PHE A 135 -13.87 15.02 9.83
CA PHE A 135 -14.98 14.63 8.97
C PHE A 135 -16.32 15.22 9.43
N SER A 136 -16.54 15.28 10.75
CA SER A 136 -17.73 15.89 11.35
C SER A 136 -17.78 17.40 11.12
N PHE A 137 -16.65 18.09 11.22
CA PHE A 137 -16.60 19.54 10.95
C PHE A 137 -16.76 19.90 9.48
N MET A 138 -16.34 19.04 8.56
CA MET A 138 -16.43 19.33 7.13
C MET A 138 -17.79 18.95 6.54
N PHE A 139 -18.37 17.82 6.96
CA PHE A 139 -19.60 17.27 6.38
C PHE A 139 -20.79 17.20 7.34
N GLY A 140 -20.62 17.44 8.64
CA GLY A 140 -21.69 17.27 9.62
C GLY A 140 -22.90 18.18 9.35
N ALA A 141 -24.09 17.58 9.23
CA ALA A 141 -25.32 18.25 8.85
C ALA A 141 -25.91 19.18 9.93
N ASN A 142 -25.58 18.96 11.21
CA ASN A 142 -26.14 19.72 12.34
C ASN A 142 -25.30 20.97 12.68
N GLY A 143 -24.62 21.55 11.68
CA GLY A 143 -23.75 22.71 11.82
C GLY A 143 -24.38 24.05 11.42
N ASN A 144 -23.53 25.05 11.21
CA ASN A 144 -23.89 26.32 10.60
C ASN A 144 -23.23 26.42 9.20
N GLY A 145 -23.47 27.51 8.45
CA GLY A 145 -22.87 27.69 7.11
C GLY A 145 -21.34 27.83 7.07
N PHE A 146 -20.67 27.88 8.23
CA PHE A 146 -19.21 27.98 8.37
C PHE A 146 -18.55 26.70 8.89
N ILE A 147 -19.22 25.93 9.75
CA ILE A 147 -18.71 24.69 10.35
C ILE A 147 -19.83 23.66 10.48
N GLY A 148 -19.56 22.45 9.99
CA GLY A 148 -20.42 21.28 10.19
C GLY A 148 -20.36 20.78 11.63
N ALA A 149 -21.40 20.07 12.08
CA ALA A 149 -21.39 19.40 13.37
C ALA A 149 -22.23 18.12 13.34
N GLY A 150 -21.86 17.15 14.17
CA GLY A 150 -22.57 15.87 14.30
C GLY A 150 -21.83 14.69 13.66
N GLY A 151 -22.07 13.48 14.17
CA GLY A 151 -21.39 12.27 13.67
C GLY A 151 -19.90 12.21 14.01
N PHE A 152 -19.48 12.72 15.18
CA PHE A 152 -18.10 12.58 15.66
C PHE A 152 -17.68 11.10 15.71
N PHE A 153 -16.40 10.82 15.46
CA PHE A 153 -15.83 9.47 15.38
C PHE A 153 -16.47 8.55 14.34
N LEU A 154 -17.12 9.10 13.30
CA LEU A 154 -17.93 8.33 12.34
C LEU A 154 -18.97 7.42 13.04
N SER A 155 -19.57 7.91 14.13
CA SER A 155 -20.50 7.12 14.94
C SER A 155 -21.83 6.82 14.27
N SER A 156 -22.24 7.63 13.28
CA SER A 156 -23.47 7.42 12.52
C SER A 156 -23.20 6.67 11.22
N THR A 157 -24.08 5.72 10.90
CA THR A 157 -24.11 5.01 9.60
C THR A 157 -25.05 5.67 8.59
N ASP A 158 -25.78 6.71 9.00
CA ASP A 158 -26.70 7.43 8.13
C ASP A 158 -25.96 8.52 7.33
N ALA A 159 -26.10 8.47 6.00
CA ALA A 159 -25.46 9.42 5.08
C ALA A 159 -25.96 10.86 5.30
N ALA A 160 -27.23 11.02 5.71
CA ALA A 160 -27.81 12.33 6.00
C ALA A 160 -27.12 13.05 7.17
N THR A 161 -26.53 12.31 8.11
CA THR A 161 -25.75 12.90 9.23
C THR A 161 -24.55 13.70 8.72
N TYR A 162 -24.03 13.34 7.55
CA TYR A 162 -22.87 13.97 6.92
C TYR A 162 -23.25 14.76 5.65
N GLY A 163 -24.53 15.11 5.48
CA GLY A 163 -24.97 15.86 4.30
C GLY A 163 -24.64 15.15 2.97
N LEU A 164 -24.47 13.82 3.01
CA LEU A 164 -24.18 13.00 1.85
C LEU A 164 -25.47 12.35 1.36
N ASP A 165 -25.58 12.18 0.05
CA ASP A 165 -26.67 11.42 -0.54
C ASP A 165 -26.52 9.92 -0.22
N PRO A 166 -27.61 9.20 0.08
CA PRO A 166 -27.57 7.75 0.26
C PRO A 166 -27.08 7.02 -1.00
N PHE A 167 -26.39 5.90 -0.79
CA PHE A 167 -26.02 4.99 -1.87
C PHE A 167 -27.29 4.37 -2.49
N PRO A 168 -27.40 4.20 -3.83
CA PRO A 168 -26.37 4.34 -4.87
C PRO A 168 -26.26 5.73 -5.53
N ALA A 169 -27.11 6.68 -5.18
CA ALA A 169 -27.06 8.04 -5.74
C ALA A 169 -25.79 8.79 -5.29
N GLY A 170 -25.43 8.64 -4.02
CA GLY A 170 -24.19 9.14 -3.44
C GLY A 170 -23.12 8.07 -3.25
N LEU A 171 -21.98 8.50 -2.70
CA LEU A 171 -20.86 7.62 -2.36
C LEU A 171 -21.06 7.00 -0.96
N PRO A 172 -20.63 5.75 -0.74
CA PRO A 172 -20.58 5.18 0.60
C PRO A 172 -19.75 6.05 1.54
N ILE A 173 -20.21 6.22 2.78
CA ILE A 173 -19.57 7.09 3.80
C ILE A 173 -18.08 6.75 3.95
N SER A 174 -17.74 5.46 3.96
CA SER A 174 -16.36 4.98 4.06
C SER A 174 -15.47 5.46 2.91
N VAL A 175 -16.00 5.49 1.68
CA VAL A 175 -15.27 5.93 0.48
C VAL A 175 -15.08 7.45 0.50
N SER A 176 -16.14 8.19 0.84
CA SER A 176 -16.06 9.65 1.02
C SER A 176 -15.08 10.04 2.13
N PHE A 177 -15.08 9.31 3.24
CA PHE A 177 -14.11 9.49 4.31
C PHE A 177 -12.68 9.22 3.84
N LEU A 178 -12.43 8.09 3.17
CA LEU A 178 -11.10 7.69 2.71
C LEU A 178 -10.53 8.68 1.69
N PHE A 179 -11.36 9.18 0.77
CA PHE A 179 -10.95 10.22 -0.17
C PHE A 179 -10.54 11.50 0.54
N GLN A 180 -11.33 11.95 1.51
CA GLN A 180 -11.14 13.25 2.14
C GLN A 180 -10.04 13.26 3.20
N VAL A 181 -9.87 12.15 3.93
CA VAL A 181 -8.75 12.00 4.86
C VAL A 181 -7.41 12.04 4.13
N ALA A 182 -7.35 11.54 2.89
CA ALA A 182 -6.13 11.62 2.09
C ALA A 182 -5.73 13.07 1.79
N PHE A 183 -6.69 13.95 1.45
CA PHE A 183 -6.43 15.38 1.26
C PHE A 183 -6.08 16.10 2.55
N ALA A 184 -6.82 15.82 3.64
CA ALA A 184 -6.54 16.42 4.94
C ALA A 184 -5.13 16.05 5.44
N ALA A 185 -4.73 14.79 5.29
CA ALA A 185 -3.40 14.33 5.65
C ALA A 185 -2.31 14.95 4.77
N THR A 186 -2.58 15.16 3.47
CA THR A 186 -1.67 15.91 2.61
C THR A 186 -1.53 17.37 3.01
N ALA A 187 -2.63 18.05 3.34
CA ALA A 187 -2.55 19.43 3.83
C ALA A 187 -1.69 19.53 5.09
N ALA A 188 -1.81 18.56 6.00
CA ALA A 188 -0.98 18.50 7.21
C ALA A 188 0.51 18.28 6.90
N THR A 189 0.84 17.44 5.90
CA THR A 189 2.24 17.14 5.57
C THR A 189 2.98 18.31 4.91
N ILE A 190 2.26 19.15 4.14
CA ILE A 190 2.85 20.36 3.52
C ILE A 190 3.40 21.33 4.58
N VAL A 191 2.69 21.48 5.70
CA VAL A 191 3.13 22.37 6.80
C VAL A 191 4.42 21.84 7.44
N SER A 192 4.57 20.52 7.57
CA SER A 192 5.80 19.90 8.05
C SER A 192 6.98 20.21 7.13
N GLY A 193 6.80 20.05 5.82
CA GLY A 193 7.84 20.36 4.83
C GLY A 193 8.22 21.84 4.77
N ALA A 194 7.29 22.76 5.06
CA ALA A 194 7.59 24.19 5.12
C ALA A 194 8.45 24.60 6.32
N VAL A 195 8.47 23.79 7.39
CA VAL A 195 9.19 24.07 8.65
C VAL A 195 10.47 23.21 8.78
N ALA A 196 10.67 22.22 7.91
CA ALA A 196 11.79 21.28 7.92
C ALA A 196 13.08 21.86 7.33
#